data_AF-A0A964P9S8-F1
#
_entry.id   AF-A0A964P9S8-F1
#
_cell.length_a   1.000
_cell.length_b   1.000
_cell.length_c   1.000
_cell.angle_alpha   90.00
_cell.angle_beta   90.00
_cell.angle_gamma   90.00
#
_symmetry.space_group_name_H-M   'P 1'
#
loop_
_entity.id
_entity.type
_entity.pdbx_description
1 polymer ?
#
loop_
_entity_poly.entity_id
_entity_poly.type
_entity_poly.pdbx_seq_one_letter_code
_entity_poly.pdbx_strand_id
1 'polypeptide(L)'
;MSTHLSIVAALALVPSVFGQIVVDGVNSAEYLTPISLQNTTTGFGDSNLGLVDAANGSELDNAYATIDGDFLYLFFGGNLESNFNKFELFIDSGVGGQNALRGDNADVDFNGLNRLGESAAGVGDGLKFDECFSANLYLTATCGGVPTALYANVAQVLTDGGGNGAYLGSGAPGTIAIDNVKYGVRVALNNSNVGGVGADGGSVDGSTVITGIEVAIPLALMGYDAASQKNIKICAMINGGGHDWLSNQFIGGLGLGSANLAEPRLVNLSTIAGSQYAVLVIDANEPDCPVAPPACPADLNGDGAIDGSDLAAVLGGWGTDAADTNGDGTTDGSDLATVLSAWGLCV
;
A
#
# COMPACT_ATOMS: atom_id res chain seq x y z
N MET A 1 15.92 7.27 59.05
CA MET A 1 14.82 6.43 58.55
C MET A 1 13.85 7.35 57.82
N SER A 2 13.93 7.41 56.49
CA SER A 2 12.94 8.10 55.66
C SER A 2 12.43 7.06 54.66
N THR A 3 11.23 6.55 54.90
CA THR A 3 10.55 5.60 54.03
C THR A 3 9.89 6.36 52.89
N HIS A 4 10.43 6.24 51.68
CA HIS A 4 9.78 6.72 50.46
C HIS A 4 8.66 5.75 50.08
N LEU A 5 7.43 6.24 50.08
CA LEU A 5 6.24 5.52 49.62
C LEU A 5 6.09 5.79 48.12
N SER A 6 6.48 4.83 47.28
CA SER A 6 6.26 4.89 45.84
C SER A 6 4.80 4.51 45.54
N ILE A 7 4.01 5.46 45.05
CA ILE A 7 2.66 5.20 44.53
C ILE A 7 2.82 4.70 43.09
N VAL A 8 2.56 3.42 42.87
CA VAL A 8 2.38 2.86 41.52
C VAL A 8 0.94 3.16 41.11
N ALA A 9 0.76 4.08 40.17
CA ALA A 9 -0.52 4.29 39.51
C ALA A 9 -0.74 3.13 38.51
N ALA A 10 -1.59 2.18 38.86
CA ALA A 10 -2.07 1.19 37.91
C ALA A 10 -3.08 1.87 36.97
N LEU A 11 -2.67 2.09 35.72
CA LEU A 11 -3.55 2.53 34.64
C LEU A 11 -4.51 1.36 34.33
N ALA A 12 -5.75 1.45 34.79
CA ALA A 12 -6.79 0.49 34.44
C ALA A 12 -7.21 0.75 32.98
N LEU A 13 -6.73 -0.08 32.06
CA LEU A 13 -7.30 -0.21 30.72
C LEU A 13 -8.73 -0.73 30.86
N VAL A 14 -9.71 0.13 30.63
CA VAL A 14 -11.10 -0.29 30.49
C VAL A 14 -11.21 -0.90 29.10
N PRO A 15 -11.55 -2.19 28.93
CA PRO A 15 -11.79 -2.74 27.61
C PRO A 15 -13.04 -2.06 27.06
N SER A 16 -12.86 -1.18 26.08
CA SER A 16 -13.94 -0.74 25.22
C SER A 16 -14.36 -1.93 24.38
N VAL A 17 -15.54 -2.48 24.67
CA VAL A 17 -16.18 -3.46 23.81
C VAL A 17 -16.78 -2.68 22.65
N PHE A 18 -15.99 -2.48 21.60
CA PHE A 18 -16.50 -2.00 20.33
C PHE A 18 -17.32 -3.11 19.65
N GLY A 19 -18.28 -2.74 18.80
CA GLY A 19 -19.01 -3.71 18.00
C GLY A 19 -18.08 -4.35 16.97
N GLN A 20 -18.47 -5.50 16.43
CA GLN A 20 -17.79 -6.04 15.26
C GLN A 20 -18.02 -5.07 14.08
N ILE A 21 -16.95 -4.70 13.37
CA ILE A 21 -17.06 -3.89 12.16
C ILE A 21 -17.92 -4.64 11.13
N VAL A 22 -19.00 -3.99 10.69
CA VAL A 22 -19.87 -4.49 9.63
C VAL A 22 -19.38 -3.91 8.32
N VAL A 23 -18.99 -4.78 7.39
CA VAL A 23 -18.55 -4.37 6.05
C VAL A 23 -19.78 -4.06 5.20
N ASP A 24 -20.19 -2.79 5.16
CA ASP A 24 -21.38 -2.31 4.45
C ASP A 24 -21.14 -1.04 3.61
N GLY A 25 -19.91 -0.53 3.60
CA GLY A 25 -19.55 0.69 2.87
C GLY A 25 -19.80 1.97 3.67
N VAL A 26 -20.04 1.86 4.98
CA VAL A 26 -20.20 3.00 5.89
C VAL A 26 -19.07 3.03 6.91
N ASN A 27 -18.46 4.20 7.10
CA ASN A 27 -17.47 4.42 8.13
C ASN A 27 -18.13 4.35 9.53
N SER A 28 -17.79 3.29 10.27
CA SER A 28 -18.28 3.03 11.62
C SER A 28 -17.37 3.62 12.71
N ALA A 29 -17.85 3.72 13.96
CA ALA A 29 -17.14 4.39 15.04
C ALA A 29 -15.84 3.67 15.48
N GLU A 30 -15.70 2.41 15.06
CA GLU A 30 -14.54 1.56 15.22
C GLU A 30 -13.32 2.06 14.44
N TYR A 31 -13.54 2.77 13.33
CA TYR A 31 -12.49 3.49 12.63
C TYR A 31 -12.20 4.81 13.36
N LEU A 32 -11.08 4.87 14.07
CA LEU A 32 -10.79 5.99 14.97
C LEU A 32 -10.46 7.29 14.23
N THR A 33 -9.33 7.30 13.52
CA THR A 33 -8.80 8.47 12.84
C THR A 33 -8.42 8.11 11.42
N PRO A 34 -8.57 9.02 10.45
CA PRO A 34 -8.16 8.76 9.09
C PRO A 34 -6.64 8.55 9.04
N ILE A 35 -6.21 7.51 8.31
CA ILE A 35 -4.80 7.30 7.95
C ILE A 35 -4.40 8.17 6.76
N SER A 36 -5.37 8.70 6.01
CA SER A 36 -5.15 9.69 4.97
C SER A 36 -6.37 10.58 4.75
N LEU A 37 -6.10 11.81 4.33
CA LEU A 37 -7.06 12.76 3.79
C LEU A 37 -6.59 13.18 2.42
N GLN A 38 -7.52 13.24 1.46
CA GLN A 38 -7.20 13.60 0.10
C GLN A 38 -6.67 15.05 0.02
N ASN A 39 -5.74 15.28 -0.89
CA ASN A 39 -5.20 16.61 -1.19
C ASN A 39 -5.31 16.98 -2.68
N THR A 40 -5.97 16.13 -3.47
CA THR A 40 -6.14 16.25 -4.93
C THR A 40 -7.63 16.27 -5.28
N THR A 41 -8.06 17.28 -6.03
CA THR A 41 -9.40 17.33 -6.65
C THR A 41 -9.57 16.19 -7.66
N THR A 42 -10.77 15.66 -7.85
CA THR A 42 -10.98 14.55 -8.78
C THR A 42 -10.99 14.98 -10.25
N GLY A 43 -10.12 14.34 -11.04
CA GLY A 43 -10.13 14.38 -12.50
C GLY A 43 -10.97 13.27 -13.13
N PHE A 44 -11.68 12.47 -12.32
CA PHE A 44 -12.51 11.32 -12.71
C PHE A 44 -13.99 11.52 -12.38
N GLY A 45 -14.39 12.77 -12.17
CA GLY A 45 -15.76 13.17 -11.87
C GLY A 45 -16.05 13.16 -10.37
N ASP A 46 -16.72 14.21 -9.92
CA ASP A 46 -17.24 14.43 -8.56
C ASP A 46 -18.71 14.02 -8.54
N SER A 47 -19.06 13.04 -7.71
CA SER A 47 -20.40 12.47 -7.78
C SER A 47 -21.43 13.29 -7.00
N ASN A 48 -22.56 13.57 -7.65
CA ASN A 48 -23.64 14.36 -7.04
C ASN A 48 -24.99 13.63 -6.98
N LEU A 49 -25.00 12.31 -7.14
CA LEU A 49 -26.26 11.54 -7.22
C LEU A 49 -26.86 11.22 -5.85
N GLY A 50 -26.03 10.98 -4.83
CA GLY A 50 -26.49 10.56 -3.49
C GLY A 50 -27.18 9.21 -3.47
N LEU A 51 -26.85 8.33 -4.42
CA LEU A 51 -27.44 7.00 -4.56
C LEU A 51 -26.43 5.92 -4.14
N VAL A 52 -26.91 4.93 -3.38
CA VAL A 52 -26.07 3.83 -2.88
C VAL A 52 -25.46 2.99 -4.00
N ASP A 53 -26.20 2.78 -5.09
CA ASP A 53 -25.90 1.87 -6.19
C ASP A 53 -25.57 2.58 -7.51
N ALA A 54 -25.36 3.90 -7.46
CA ALA A 54 -25.07 4.69 -8.64
C ALA A 54 -24.21 5.92 -8.30
N ALA A 55 -23.08 6.07 -8.98
CA ALA A 55 -22.28 7.28 -9.00
C ALA A 55 -21.95 7.66 -10.46
N ASN A 56 -21.84 8.97 -10.72
CA ASN A 56 -21.47 9.60 -12.00
C ASN A 56 -20.05 10.22 -11.97
N GLY A 57 -19.25 9.80 -10.99
CA GLY A 57 -17.87 10.22 -10.78
C GLY A 57 -17.17 9.24 -9.86
N SER A 58 -15.85 9.17 -9.95
CA SER A 58 -15.01 8.40 -9.01
C SER A 58 -14.07 9.32 -8.26
N GLU A 59 -13.99 9.15 -6.95
CA GLU A 59 -13.14 9.96 -6.08
C GLU A 59 -12.80 9.23 -4.79
N LEU A 60 -11.65 9.59 -4.22
CA LEU A 60 -11.18 9.11 -2.92
C LEU A 60 -10.97 10.31 -2.02
N ASP A 61 -11.69 10.38 -0.90
CA ASP A 61 -11.73 11.53 0.00
C ASP A 61 -10.87 11.35 1.25
N ASN A 62 -10.93 10.16 1.82
CA ASN A 62 -10.24 9.81 3.04
C ASN A 62 -10.07 8.29 3.11
N ALA A 63 -9.15 7.84 3.96
CA ALA A 63 -9.05 6.43 4.30
C ALA A 63 -8.87 6.22 5.79
N TYR A 64 -9.42 5.12 6.25
CA TYR A 64 -9.30 4.62 7.60
C TYR A 64 -8.85 3.17 7.53
N ALA A 65 -8.04 2.77 8.49
CA ALA A 65 -7.60 1.39 8.64
C ALA A 65 -7.56 1.01 10.11
N THR A 66 -7.88 -0.24 10.40
CA THR A 66 -7.73 -0.81 11.75
C THR A 66 -7.58 -2.31 11.67
N ILE A 67 -6.94 -2.91 12.67
CA ILE A 67 -6.93 -4.36 12.86
C ILE A 67 -7.92 -4.68 13.98
N ASP A 68 -8.86 -5.58 13.69
CA ASP A 68 -9.75 -6.16 14.70
C ASP A 68 -9.83 -7.68 14.51
N GLY A 69 -9.41 -8.41 15.54
CA GLY A 69 -9.20 -9.86 15.47
C GLY A 69 -8.21 -10.25 14.37
N ASP A 70 -8.63 -11.17 13.50
CA ASP A 70 -7.80 -11.73 12.42
C ASP A 70 -7.88 -10.95 11.10
N PHE A 71 -8.44 -9.73 11.11
CA PHE A 71 -8.73 -8.96 9.90
C PHE A 71 -8.11 -7.57 9.95
N LEU A 72 -7.58 -7.14 8.81
CA LEU A 72 -7.39 -5.75 8.47
C LEU A 72 -8.70 -5.23 7.87
N TYR A 73 -9.26 -4.19 8.48
CA TYR A 73 -10.41 -3.45 7.98
C TYR A 73 -9.94 -2.13 7.37
N LEU A 74 -10.46 -1.82 6.19
CA LEU A 74 -10.14 -0.62 5.43
C LEU A 74 -11.44 0.04 4.97
N PHE A 75 -11.54 1.34 5.17
CA PHE A 75 -12.61 2.16 4.61
C PHE A 75 -11.98 3.26 3.76
N PHE A 76 -12.52 3.46 2.57
CA PHE A 76 -12.14 4.50 1.61
C PHE A 76 -13.37 5.34 1.31
N GLY A 77 -13.43 6.55 1.86
CA GLY A 77 -14.52 7.49 1.60
C GLY A 77 -14.50 7.99 0.17
N GLY A 78 -15.68 8.14 -0.43
CA GLY A 78 -15.85 8.70 -1.76
C GLY A 78 -16.78 7.87 -2.62
N ASN A 79 -16.46 7.78 -3.91
CA ASN A 79 -17.31 7.17 -4.91
C ASN A 79 -16.52 6.30 -5.90
N LEU A 80 -17.16 5.25 -6.39
CA LEU A 80 -16.72 4.49 -7.55
C LEU A 80 -17.79 4.60 -8.63
N GLU A 81 -17.47 5.27 -9.73
CA GLU A 81 -18.41 5.50 -10.82
C GLU A 81 -18.99 4.18 -11.33
N SER A 82 -20.30 4.15 -11.58
CA SER A 82 -21.03 2.94 -11.98
C SER A 82 -20.90 2.64 -13.47
N ASN A 83 -19.68 2.74 -13.98
CA ASN A 83 -19.29 2.59 -15.39
C ASN A 83 -18.16 1.56 -15.59
N PHE A 84 -17.89 0.75 -14.57
CA PHE A 84 -16.80 -0.22 -14.51
C PHE A 84 -15.39 0.37 -14.36
N ASN A 85 -15.24 1.63 -13.92
CA ASN A 85 -13.97 2.10 -13.36
C ASN A 85 -13.48 1.14 -12.26
N LYS A 86 -12.17 1.11 -12.05
CA LYS A 86 -11.50 0.21 -11.14
C LYS A 86 -11.05 0.97 -9.91
N PHE A 87 -11.36 0.39 -8.76
CA PHE A 87 -10.65 0.66 -7.53
C PHE A 87 -9.52 -0.37 -7.41
N GLU A 88 -8.29 0.09 -7.43
CA GLU A 88 -7.09 -0.74 -7.25
C GLU A 88 -6.57 -0.56 -5.82
N LEU A 89 -6.34 -1.66 -5.11
CA LEU A 89 -5.80 -1.67 -3.76
C LEU A 89 -4.56 -2.57 -3.73
N PHE A 90 -3.45 -2.00 -3.31
CA PHE A 90 -2.20 -2.70 -3.04
C PHE A 90 -1.88 -2.57 -1.55
N ILE A 91 -1.45 -3.69 -0.97
CA ILE A 91 -0.97 -3.74 0.41
C ILE A 91 0.50 -4.13 0.39
N ASP A 92 1.30 -3.45 1.20
CA ASP A 92 2.62 -3.89 1.65
C ASP A 92 2.50 -4.19 3.16
N SER A 93 2.55 -5.48 3.49
CA SER A 93 2.49 -5.96 4.86
C SER A 93 3.87 -6.27 5.47
N GLY A 94 4.96 -5.84 4.81
CA GLY A 94 6.34 -6.11 5.21
C GLY A 94 6.87 -7.49 4.80
N VAL A 95 6.20 -8.20 3.89
CA VAL A 95 6.57 -9.56 3.48
C VAL A 95 6.77 -9.63 1.96
N GLY A 96 8.03 -9.55 1.52
CA GLY A 96 8.39 -9.63 0.11
C GLY A 96 7.59 -8.64 -0.75
N GLY A 97 7.31 -9.04 -1.99
CA GLY A 97 6.46 -8.26 -2.89
C GLY A 97 7.21 -7.58 -4.03
N GLN A 98 6.52 -6.66 -4.69
CA GLN A 98 7.00 -5.95 -5.88
C GLN A 98 6.88 -4.43 -5.66
N ASN A 99 8.00 -3.69 -5.83
CA ASN A 99 7.97 -2.24 -5.95
C ASN A 99 7.63 -1.79 -7.39
N ALA A 100 8.14 -2.49 -8.39
CA ALA A 100 7.72 -2.33 -9.78
C ALA A 100 6.92 -3.56 -10.19
N LEU A 101 5.68 -3.36 -10.64
CA LEU A 101 4.79 -4.46 -10.99
C LEU A 101 5.31 -5.20 -12.22
N ARG A 102 5.38 -6.53 -12.08
CA ARG A 102 5.74 -7.46 -13.16
C ARG A 102 4.53 -7.80 -14.04
N GLY A 103 4.82 -8.23 -15.27
CA GLY A 103 3.80 -8.68 -16.24
C GLY A 103 3.38 -10.15 -16.13
N ASP A 104 3.91 -10.89 -15.14
CA ASP A 104 3.77 -12.35 -14.99
C ASP A 104 3.13 -12.77 -13.65
N ASN A 105 2.33 -11.89 -13.05
CA ASN A 105 1.51 -12.17 -11.86
C ASN A 105 0.29 -13.06 -12.18
N ALA A 106 -0.44 -13.45 -11.14
CA ALA A 106 -1.70 -14.19 -11.28
C ALA A 106 -2.69 -13.47 -12.20
N ASP A 107 -3.32 -14.22 -13.11
CA ASP A 107 -4.37 -13.70 -13.99
C ASP A 107 -5.67 -13.52 -13.19
N VAL A 108 -5.98 -12.27 -12.88
CA VAL A 108 -7.22 -11.84 -12.24
C VAL A 108 -7.84 -10.68 -13.00
N ASP A 109 -9.17 -10.57 -12.94
CA ASP A 109 -9.94 -9.53 -13.62
C ASP A 109 -9.59 -9.40 -15.12
N PHE A 110 -9.55 -10.52 -15.83
CA PHE A 110 -9.19 -10.57 -17.26
C PHE A 110 -7.78 -10.03 -17.53
N ASN A 111 -6.81 -10.50 -16.76
CA ASN A 111 -5.40 -10.11 -16.79
C ASN A 111 -5.14 -8.64 -16.40
N GLY A 112 -6.01 -8.05 -15.57
CA GLY A 112 -5.94 -6.67 -15.11
C GLY A 112 -4.68 -6.33 -14.30
N LEU A 113 -4.27 -7.20 -13.36
CA LEU A 113 -3.02 -6.98 -12.59
C LEU A 113 -1.79 -6.90 -13.51
N ASN A 114 -1.68 -7.83 -14.46
CA ASN A 114 -0.59 -7.83 -15.45
C ASN A 114 -0.72 -6.69 -16.46
N ARG A 115 -1.91 -6.09 -16.63
CA ARG A 115 -2.08 -4.86 -17.41
C ARG A 115 -1.44 -3.65 -16.73
N LEU A 116 -1.29 -3.65 -15.41
CA LEU A 116 -0.58 -2.62 -14.66
C LEU A 116 0.94 -2.84 -14.64
N GLY A 117 1.39 -4.10 -14.71
CA GLY A 117 2.80 -4.47 -14.69
C GLY A 117 3.49 -4.47 -16.05
N GLU A 118 4.78 -4.81 -16.06
CA GLU A 118 5.65 -4.82 -17.25
C GLU A 118 4.98 -5.44 -18.48
N SER A 119 5.14 -4.79 -19.64
CA SER A 119 4.62 -5.34 -20.88
C SER A 119 5.41 -6.58 -21.33
N ALA A 120 4.78 -7.44 -22.12
CA ALA A 120 5.46 -8.57 -22.75
C ALA A 120 6.64 -8.16 -23.66
N ALA A 121 6.77 -6.88 -23.98
CA ALA A 121 7.90 -6.35 -24.73
C ALA A 121 9.17 -6.21 -23.88
N GLY A 122 9.08 -6.33 -22.54
CA GLY A 122 10.23 -6.31 -21.63
C GLY A 122 11.00 -4.98 -21.66
N VAL A 123 10.27 -3.87 -21.80
CA VAL A 123 10.88 -2.54 -22.03
C VAL A 123 11.18 -1.78 -20.74
N GLY A 124 11.17 -2.45 -19.58
CA GLY A 124 11.35 -1.81 -18.28
C GLY A 124 10.20 -0.87 -17.90
N ASP A 125 9.01 -1.13 -18.45
CA ASP A 125 7.75 -0.50 -18.06
C ASP A 125 7.07 -1.27 -16.92
N GLY A 126 5.95 -0.76 -16.43
CA GLY A 126 5.21 -1.29 -15.28
C GLY A 126 5.01 -0.21 -14.22
N LEU A 127 3.83 -0.20 -13.60
CA LEU A 127 3.55 0.72 -12.52
C LEU A 127 4.58 0.52 -11.40
N LYS A 128 5.31 1.60 -11.07
CA LYS A 128 6.30 1.61 -10.01
C LYS A 128 5.79 2.41 -8.82
N PHE A 129 5.78 1.79 -7.65
CA PHE A 129 5.38 2.41 -6.39
C PHE A 129 6.48 3.31 -5.81
N ASP A 130 6.13 4.09 -4.80
CA ASP A 130 7.09 4.81 -3.95
C ASP A 130 8.21 3.89 -3.47
N GLU A 131 9.41 4.44 -3.28
CA GLU A 131 10.64 3.69 -2.93
C GLU A 131 10.46 2.73 -1.74
N CYS A 132 9.65 3.13 -0.77
CA CYS A 132 9.42 2.40 0.47
C CYS A 132 8.21 1.46 0.42
N PHE A 133 7.64 1.19 -0.74
CA PHE A 133 6.43 0.37 -0.87
C PHE A 133 6.70 -0.86 -1.75
N SER A 134 6.48 -2.05 -1.21
CA SER A 134 6.59 -3.32 -1.94
C SER A 134 5.29 -4.10 -1.83
N ALA A 135 4.45 -4.03 -2.85
CA ALA A 135 3.14 -4.65 -2.86
C ALA A 135 3.26 -6.18 -2.74
N ASN A 136 2.60 -6.79 -1.76
CA ASN A 136 2.52 -8.23 -1.60
C ASN A 136 1.09 -8.80 -1.72
N LEU A 137 0.07 -7.93 -1.66
CA LEU A 137 -1.31 -8.26 -1.98
C LEU A 137 -1.91 -7.21 -2.92
N TYR A 138 -2.75 -7.67 -3.85
CA TYR A 138 -3.56 -6.85 -4.73
C TYR A 138 -5.05 -7.22 -4.58
N LEU A 139 -5.91 -6.21 -4.55
CA LEU A 139 -7.36 -6.36 -4.66
C LEU A 139 -7.86 -5.31 -5.66
N THR A 140 -8.81 -5.70 -6.50
CA THR A 140 -9.51 -4.76 -7.37
C THR A 140 -11.00 -4.92 -7.25
N ALA A 141 -11.72 -3.79 -7.25
CA ALA A 141 -13.16 -3.75 -7.22
C ALA A 141 -13.71 -2.85 -8.32
N THR A 142 -14.89 -3.18 -8.83
CA THR A 142 -15.56 -2.41 -9.88
C THR A 142 -17.07 -2.48 -9.71
N CYS A 143 -17.80 -1.48 -10.19
CA CYS A 143 -19.26 -1.53 -10.20
C CYS A 143 -19.87 -1.04 -11.51
N GLY A 144 -21.01 -1.61 -11.89
CA GLY A 144 -21.74 -1.25 -13.10
C GLY A 144 -22.79 -2.27 -13.49
N GLY A 145 -23.46 -2.05 -14.63
CA GLY A 145 -24.50 -2.92 -15.15
C GLY A 145 -25.93 -2.45 -14.85
N VAL A 146 -26.92 -3.25 -15.26
CA VAL A 146 -28.35 -2.99 -15.01
C VAL A 146 -29.02 -4.29 -14.56
N PRO A 147 -29.35 -4.45 -13.26
CA PRO A 147 -29.05 -3.54 -12.14
C PRO A 147 -27.53 -3.41 -11.87
N THR A 148 -27.11 -2.33 -11.19
CA THR A 148 -25.70 -2.15 -10.79
C THR A 148 -25.29 -3.27 -9.84
N ALA A 149 -24.16 -3.91 -10.11
CA ALA A 149 -23.52 -4.86 -9.22
C ALA A 149 -22.09 -4.44 -8.91
N LEU A 150 -21.61 -4.82 -7.73
CA LEU A 150 -20.21 -4.76 -7.30
C LEU A 150 -19.52 -6.07 -7.67
N TYR A 151 -18.28 -6.02 -8.12
CA TYR A 151 -17.43 -7.16 -8.45
C TYR A 151 -16.07 -6.97 -7.81
N ALA A 152 -15.43 -8.04 -7.35
CA ALA A 152 -14.08 -7.94 -6.79
C ALA A 152 -13.19 -9.14 -7.12
N ASN A 153 -11.88 -8.91 -7.17
CA ASN A 153 -10.85 -9.92 -7.33
C ASN A 153 -9.71 -9.68 -6.34
N VAL A 154 -8.96 -10.72 -6.01
CA VAL A 154 -7.75 -10.65 -5.16
C VAL A 154 -6.63 -11.45 -5.79
N ALA A 155 -5.38 -11.01 -5.62
CA ALA A 155 -4.19 -11.75 -6.02
C ALA A 155 -3.02 -11.52 -5.05
N GLN A 156 -2.17 -12.53 -4.93
CA GLN A 156 -0.84 -12.37 -4.37
C GLN A 156 0.03 -11.61 -5.35
N VAL A 157 0.94 -10.78 -4.84
CA VAL A 157 1.97 -10.10 -5.61
C VAL A 157 3.31 -10.60 -5.07
N LEU A 158 3.90 -11.62 -5.71
CA LEU A 158 5.12 -12.25 -5.21
C LEU A 158 6.36 -11.65 -5.88
N THR A 159 7.49 -11.56 -5.18
CA THR A 159 8.72 -10.96 -5.72
C THR A 159 9.13 -11.53 -7.08
N ASP A 160 8.98 -12.84 -7.28
CA ASP A 160 9.35 -13.54 -8.51
C ASP A 160 8.19 -13.68 -9.53
N GLY A 161 7.05 -13.02 -9.30
CA GLY A 161 5.85 -13.15 -10.11
C GLY A 161 5.02 -14.40 -9.80
N GLY A 162 3.99 -14.65 -10.61
CA GLY A 162 3.02 -15.73 -10.42
C GLY A 162 2.09 -15.50 -9.22
N GLY A 163 2.00 -16.50 -8.34
CA GLY A 163 1.12 -16.49 -7.18
C GLY A 163 -0.31 -16.95 -7.47
N ASN A 164 -1.14 -16.95 -6.42
CA ASN A 164 -2.55 -17.28 -6.53
C ASN A 164 -3.39 -16.02 -6.69
N GLY A 165 -4.43 -16.10 -7.52
CA GLY A 165 -5.46 -15.08 -7.64
C GLY A 165 -6.85 -15.69 -7.79
N ALA A 166 -7.88 -14.91 -7.49
CA ALA A 166 -9.26 -15.35 -7.60
C ALA A 166 -10.24 -14.20 -7.77
N TYR A 167 -11.32 -14.50 -8.50
CA TYR A 167 -12.56 -13.74 -8.44
C TYR A 167 -13.27 -14.01 -7.11
N LEU A 168 -13.53 -12.96 -6.35
CA LEU A 168 -14.14 -13.04 -5.03
C LEU A 168 -15.67 -13.19 -5.11
N GLY A 169 -16.27 -12.70 -6.18
CA GLY A 169 -17.72 -12.75 -6.39
C GLY A 169 -18.29 -11.39 -6.78
N SER A 170 -19.62 -11.33 -6.75
CA SER A 170 -20.38 -10.12 -6.98
C SER A 170 -21.36 -9.86 -5.83
N GLY A 171 -21.60 -8.59 -5.51
CA GLY A 171 -22.53 -8.13 -4.49
C GLY A 171 -23.43 -6.99 -5.00
N ALA A 172 -24.39 -6.58 -4.16
CA ALA A 172 -25.24 -5.42 -4.43
C ALA A 172 -24.79 -4.26 -3.54
N PRO A 173 -24.45 -3.08 -4.09
CA PRO A 173 -24.06 -1.92 -3.30
C PRO A 173 -25.02 -1.62 -2.13
N GLY A 174 -24.45 -1.33 -0.96
CA GLY A 174 -25.10 -1.00 0.32
C GLY A 174 -26.10 -2.02 0.87
N THR A 175 -26.18 -3.23 0.31
CA THR A 175 -27.08 -4.28 0.81
C THR A 175 -26.34 -5.58 1.10
N ILE A 176 -25.55 -6.05 0.13
CA ILE A 176 -24.87 -7.35 0.22
C ILE A 176 -23.40 -7.12 -0.13
N ALA A 177 -22.56 -7.12 0.91
CA ALA A 177 -21.13 -7.25 0.72
C ALA A 177 -20.82 -8.55 -0.03
N ILE A 178 -19.80 -8.50 -0.87
CA ILE A 178 -19.11 -9.72 -1.28
C ILE A 178 -18.55 -10.32 0.01
N ASP A 179 -18.90 -11.56 0.34
CA ASP A 179 -18.37 -12.30 1.48
C ASP A 179 -17.83 -13.64 0.98
N ASN A 180 -16.54 -13.64 0.62
CA ASN A 180 -15.94 -14.81 0.00
C ASN A 180 -15.49 -15.81 1.06
N VAL A 181 -16.25 -16.90 1.21
CA VAL A 181 -15.96 -17.96 2.21
C VAL A 181 -14.59 -18.62 2.01
N LYS A 182 -14.05 -18.66 0.79
CA LYS A 182 -12.78 -19.33 0.48
C LYS A 182 -11.56 -18.51 0.93
N TYR A 183 -11.57 -17.22 0.67
CA TYR A 183 -10.45 -16.31 0.97
C TYR A 183 -10.69 -15.43 2.20
N GLY A 184 -11.90 -15.46 2.76
CA GLY A 184 -12.31 -14.63 3.90
C GLY A 184 -12.44 -13.13 3.59
N VAL A 185 -12.18 -12.70 2.34
CA VAL A 185 -12.22 -11.30 1.95
C VAL A 185 -13.66 -10.83 1.84
N ARG A 186 -13.94 -9.66 2.41
CA ARG A 186 -15.22 -8.97 2.29
C ARG A 186 -15.05 -7.63 1.60
N VAL A 187 -15.99 -7.28 0.72
CA VAL A 187 -15.99 -5.99 0.00
C VAL A 187 -17.41 -5.44 -0.07
N ALA A 188 -17.59 -4.19 0.34
CA ALA A 188 -18.84 -3.46 0.21
C ALA A 188 -18.59 -2.10 -0.48
N LEU A 189 -19.67 -1.54 -1.02
CA LEU A 189 -19.69 -0.25 -1.68
C LEU A 189 -20.97 0.48 -1.29
N ASN A 190 -20.86 1.73 -0.87
CA ASN A 190 -21.96 2.66 -0.75
C ASN A 190 -21.61 3.98 -1.46
N ASN A 191 -22.16 4.17 -2.66
CA ASN A 191 -21.92 5.34 -3.51
C ASN A 191 -22.74 6.59 -3.10
N SER A 192 -23.36 6.62 -1.91
CA SER A 192 -24.24 7.74 -1.54
C SER A 192 -23.51 9.06 -1.21
N ASN A 193 -22.17 9.09 -1.31
CA ASN A 193 -21.41 10.30 -1.06
C ASN A 193 -21.75 11.41 -2.09
N VAL A 194 -21.80 12.64 -1.60
CA VAL A 194 -22.08 13.88 -2.37
C VAL A 194 -21.25 15.07 -1.86
N GLY A 195 -20.24 14.80 -1.03
CA GLY A 195 -19.35 15.81 -0.48
C GLY A 195 -17.91 15.33 -0.57
N GLY A 196 -16.98 16.05 0.05
CA GLY A 196 -15.57 15.72 0.01
C GLY A 196 -14.79 16.59 -0.97
N VAL A 197 -13.88 15.98 -1.70
CA VAL A 197 -13.14 16.63 -2.78
C VAL A 197 -14.08 16.95 -3.92
N GLY A 198 -13.78 18.03 -4.64
CA GLY A 198 -14.55 18.42 -5.82
C GLY A 198 -13.81 18.10 -7.11
N ALA A 199 -14.48 18.36 -8.23
CA ALA A 199 -13.84 18.37 -9.55
C ALA A 199 -12.68 19.40 -9.64
N ASP A 200 -11.85 19.31 -10.69
CA ASP A 200 -10.67 20.16 -10.92
C ASP A 200 -10.85 21.65 -10.52
N GLY A 201 -10.10 22.06 -9.48
CA GLY A 201 -10.17 23.42 -8.90
C GLY A 201 -11.20 23.61 -7.78
N GLY A 202 -11.89 22.54 -7.37
CA GLY A 202 -12.84 22.47 -6.27
C GLY A 202 -12.20 22.26 -4.89
N SER A 203 -13.02 21.77 -3.94
CA SER A 203 -12.60 21.43 -2.58
C SER A 203 -11.59 20.28 -2.59
N VAL A 204 -10.72 20.22 -1.58
CA VAL A 204 -9.91 19.03 -1.27
C VAL A 204 -10.17 18.54 0.16
N ASP A 205 -11.27 18.98 0.80
CA ASP A 205 -11.61 18.55 2.15
C ASP A 205 -12.50 17.30 2.13
N GLY A 206 -11.86 16.14 2.22
CA GLY A 206 -12.54 14.84 2.35
C GLY A 206 -12.92 14.45 3.78
N SER A 207 -12.68 15.29 4.79
CA SER A 207 -12.69 14.86 6.21
C SER A 207 -14.04 14.40 6.75
N THR A 208 -15.15 14.84 6.14
CA THR A 208 -16.51 14.51 6.58
C THR A 208 -17.15 13.33 5.86
N VAL A 209 -16.44 12.71 4.90
CA VAL A 209 -17.00 11.64 4.07
C VAL A 209 -17.04 10.33 4.85
N ILE A 210 -18.21 9.68 4.86
CA ILE A 210 -18.51 8.48 5.67
C ILE A 210 -19.10 7.32 4.86
N THR A 211 -19.26 7.45 3.56
CA THR A 211 -19.69 6.35 2.68
C THR A 211 -18.69 6.17 1.55
N GLY A 212 -18.49 4.93 1.12
CA GLY A 212 -17.57 4.62 0.02
C GLY A 212 -17.30 3.12 -0.09
N ILE A 213 -16.05 2.76 -0.34
CA ILE A 213 -15.60 1.37 -0.47
C ILE A 213 -15.11 0.88 0.90
N GLU A 214 -15.53 -0.32 1.29
CA GLU A 214 -15.09 -0.94 2.53
C GLU A 214 -14.60 -2.36 2.29
N VAL A 215 -13.49 -2.73 2.91
CA VAL A 215 -12.81 -4.00 2.69
C VAL A 215 -12.41 -4.61 4.03
N ALA A 216 -12.65 -5.91 4.21
CA ALA A 216 -12.01 -6.69 5.26
C ALA A 216 -11.15 -7.80 4.64
N ILE A 217 -9.88 -7.85 5.04
CA ILE A 217 -8.88 -8.80 4.52
C ILE A 217 -8.32 -9.60 5.68
N PRO A 218 -8.34 -10.95 5.64
CA PRO A 218 -7.67 -11.74 6.67
C PRO A 218 -6.16 -11.44 6.72
N LEU A 219 -5.61 -11.23 7.91
CA LEU A 219 -4.17 -11.00 8.10
C LEU A 219 -3.33 -12.14 7.51
N ALA A 220 -3.79 -13.37 7.68
CA ALA A 220 -3.15 -14.56 7.11
C ALA A 220 -3.10 -14.57 5.58
N LEU A 221 -4.07 -13.93 4.89
CA LEU A 221 -4.07 -13.85 3.42
C LEU A 221 -2.96 -12.93 2.91
N MET A 222 -2.64 -11.89 3.66
CA MET A 222 -1.51 -10.98 3.38
C MET A 222 -0.17 -11.56 3.85
N GLY A 223 -0.18 -12.71 4.55
CA GLY A 223 1.02 -13.25 5.20
C GLY A 223 1.50 -12.40 6.38
N TYR A 224 0.65 -11.54 6.94
CA TYR A 224 1.02 -10.66 8.05
C TYR A 224 1.21 -11.46 9.33
N ASP A 225 2.42 -11.38 9.91
CA ASP A 225 2.73 -11.91 11.22
C ASP A 225 2.54 -10.83 12.29
N ALA A 226 1.50 -10.96 13.11
CA ALA A 226 1.21 -10.01 14.19
C ALA A 226 2.36 -9.91 15.22
N ALA A 227 3.21 -10.93 15.35
CA ALA A 227 4.37 -10.88 16.22
C ALA A 227 5.49 -9.98 15.68
N SER A 228 5.51 -9.70 14.38
CA SER A 228 6.49 -8.81 13.75
C SER A 228 6.29 -7.33 14.10
N GLN A 229 5.07 -6.96 14.52
CA GLN A 229 4.63 -5.58 14.77
C GLN A 229 4.91 -4.59 13.62
N LYS A 230 5.05 -5.10 12.39
CA LYS A 230 5.28 -4.27 11.21
C LYS A 230 4.07 -3.37 10.93
N ASN A 231 4.34 -2.13 10.54
CA ASN A 231 3.32 -1.25 9.98
C ASN A 231 2.84 -1.82 8.65
N ILE A 232 1.57 -1.54 8.33
CA ILE A 232 0.97 -1.97 7.06
C ILE A 232 0.79 -0.73 6.19
N LYS A 233 1.28 -0.78 4.95
CA LYS A 233 1.14 0.32 3.99
C LYS A 233 0.06 -0.02 3.00
N ILE A 234 -0.72 0.99 2.65
CA ILE A 234 -1.91 0.87 1.81
C ILE A 234 -1.81 1.89 0.67
N CYS A 235 -1.66 1.39 -0.56
CA CYS A 235 -1.77 2.20 -1.76
C CYS A 235 -3.09 1.87 -2.44
N ALA A 236 -4.00 2.84 -2.50
CA ALA A 236 -5.28 2.68 -3.18
C ALA A 236 -5.46 3.78 -4.23
N MET A 237 -5.99 3.44 -5.40
CA MET A 237 -6.21 4.38 -6.47
C MET A 237 -7.39 4.03 -7.39
N ILE A 238 -7.86 5.02 -8.15
CA ILE A 238 -8.85 4.82 -9.21
C ILE A 238 -8.18 4.70 -10.58
N ASN A 239 -8.64 3.76 -11.39
CA ASN A 239 -8.20 3.51 -12.75
C ASN A 239 -9.41 3.34 -13.69
N GLY A 240 -9.19 3.56 -14.98
CA GLY A 240 -10.19 3.28 -16.02
C GLY A 240 -10.55 1.80 -16.08
N GLY A 241 -11.74 1.48 -16.61
CA GLY A 241 -12.26 0.11 -16.60
C GLY A 241 -11.43 -0.94 -17.34
N GLY A 242 -10.51 -0.50 -18.21
CA GLY A 242 -9.54 -1.35 -18.91
C GLY A 242 -8.22 -1.56 -18.17
N HIS A 243 -8.08 -1.07 -16.93
CA HIS A 243 -6.81 -1.00 -16.19
C HIS A 243 -5.74 -0.16 -16.92
N ASP A 244 -6.14 0.75 -17.80
CA ASP A 244 -5.30 1.40 -18.82
C ASP A 244 -5.26 2.93 -18.74
N TRP A 245 -5.94 3.53 -17.76
CA TRP A 245 -5.98 4.97 -17.58
C TRP A 245 -6.05 5.36 -16.10
N LEU A 246 -4.88 5.57 -15.51
CA LEU A 246 -4.72 5.92 -14.12
C LEU A 246 -5.21 7.34 -13.86
N SER A 247 -6.13 7.47 -12.90
CA SER A 247 -6.64 8.77 -12.48
C SER A 247 -5.62 9.53 -11.63
N ASN A 248 -5.98 10.74 -11.22
CA ASN A 248 -5.27 11.49 -10.19
C ASN A 248 -5.69 11.11 -8.76
N GLN A 249 -6.59 10.14 -8.59
CA GLN A 249 -7.16 9.74 -7.31
C GLN A 249 -6.34 8.62 -6.69
N PHE A 250 -5.39 9.01 -5.85
CA PHE A 250 -4.61 8.13 -4.97
C PHE A 250 -4.92 8.46 -3.52
N ILE A 251 -4.86 7.48 -2.64
CA ILE A 251 -5.15 7.74 -1.23
C ILE A 251 -4.09 8.58 -0.53
N GLY A 252 -2.82 8.47 -0.91
CA GLY A 252 -1.77 9.41 -0.45
C GLY A 252 -1.83 10.78 -1.13
N GLY A 253 -2.72 10.94 -2.11
CA GLY A 253 -2.86 12.14 -2.92
C GLY A 253 -1.68 12.40 -3.85
N LEU A 254 -1.89 13.27 -4.83
CA LEU A 254 -0.88 13.71 -5.80
C LEU A 254 -0.56 15.21 -5.68
N GLY A 255 -1.19 15.91 -4.73
CA GLY A 255 -1.15 17.36 -4.61
C GLY A 255 -2.26 18.06 -5.41
N LEU A 256 -2.50 19.33 -5.06
CA LEU A 256 -3.55 20.15 -5.66
C LEU A 256 -3.24 20.47 -7.14
N GLY A 257 -4.23 20.26 -8.01
CA GLY A 257 -4.13 20.55 -9.44
C GLY A 257 -3.39 19.48 -10.25
N SER A 258 -3.05 18.34 -9.64
CA SER A 258 -2.45 17.21 -10.34
C SER A 258 -3.42 16.59 -11.34
N ALA A 259 -2.95 16.39 -12.57
CA ALA A 259 -3.74 15.78 -13.64
C ALA A 259 -3.78 14.25 -13.52
N ASN A 260 -4.71 13.62 -14.25
CA ASN A 260 -4.72 12.16 -14.41
C ASN A 260 -3.39 11.66 -14.99
N LEU A 261 -2.92 10.52 -14.51
CA LEU A 261 -1.59 9.99 -14.84
C LEU A 261 -1.54 9.17 -16.14
N ALA A 262 -2.70 8.89 -16.76
CA ALA A 262 -2.83 8.17 -18.02
C ALA A 262 -2.27 6.73 -17.95
N GLU A 263 -1.44 6.29 -18.90
CA GLU A 263 -0.99 4.89 -18.99
C GLU A 263 -0.27 4.42 -17.71
N PRO A 264 -0.85 3.47 -16.92
CA PRO A 264 -0.28 3.06 -15.65
C PRO A 264 1.13 2.48 -15.74
N ARG A 265 1.47 1.78 -16.83
CA ARG A 265 2.81 1.18 -17.00
C ARG A 265 3.93 2.20 -17.13
N LEU A 266 3.60 3.46 -17.43
CA LEU A 266 4.59 4.54 -17.55
C LEU A 266 4.68 5.38 -16.28
N VAL A 267 3.90 5.06 -15.24
CA VAL A 267 3.85 5.81 -13.99
C VAL A 267 4.91 5.29 -13.03
N ASN A 268 5.73 6.21 -12.53
CA ASN A 268 6.65 5.97 -11.43
C ASN A 268 6.33 6.90 -10.26
N LEU A 269 5.64 6.38 -9.25
CA LEU A 269 5.21 7.13 -8.06
C LEU A 269 6.42 7.65 -7.27
N SER A 270 7.57 6.97 -7.31
CA SER A 270 8.81 7.44 -6.68
C SER A 270 9.32 8.79 -7.20
N THR A 271 8.73 9.33 -8.27
CA THR A 271 9.09 10.64 -8.85
C THR A 271 8.07 11.73 -8.52
N ILE A 272 6.96 11.37 -7.89
CA ILE A 272 5.92 12.29 -7.42
C ILE A 272 6.27 12.69 -5.99
N ALA A 273 6.01 13.95 -5.64
CA ALA A 273 6.31 14.45 -4.31
C ALA A 273 5.33 13.92 -3.27
N GLY A 274 5.85 13.49 -2.11
CA GLY A 274 5.06 12.83 -1.06
C GLY A 274 4.79 11.37 -1.37
N SER A 275 4.33 10.61 -0.38
CA SER A 275 4.00 9.20 -0.55
C SER A 275 2.57 9.04 -1.08
N GLN A 276 2.38 8.20 -2.10
CA GLN A 276 1.07 7.88 -2.66
C GLN A 276 0.36 6.73 -1.93
N TYR A 277 0.98 6.21 -0.87
CA TYR A 277 0.41 5.27 0.08
C TYR A 277 0.17 5.91 1.46
N ALA A 278 -0.73 5.31 2.23
CA ALA A 278 -0.97 5.62 3.63
C ALA A 278 -0.44 4.50 4.54
N VAL A 279 -0.19 4.80 5.82
CA VAL A 279 0.38 3.84 6.77
C VAL A 279 -0.60 3.60 7.92
N LEU A 280 -0.94 2.34 8.15
CA LEU A 280 -1.49 1.90 9.43
C LEU A 280 -0.33 1.64 10.39
N VAL A 281 -0.16 2.56 11.35
CA VAL A 281 0.90 2.48 12.35
C VAL A 281 0.53 1.46 13.42
N ILE A 282 1.32 0.38 13.49
CA ILE A 282 1.26 -0.67 14.51
C ILE A 282 2.36 -0.46 15.55
N ASP A 283 3.56 -0.08 15.12
CA ASP A 283 4.66 0.38 15.98
C ASP A 283 5.20 1.72 15.47
N ALA A 284 5.06 2.75 16.30
CA ALA A 284 5.52 4.10 15.98
C ALA A 284 7.06 4.23 15.89
N ASN A 285 7.81 3.21 16.33
CA ASN A 285 9.26 3.17 16.21
C ASN A 285 9.73 2.38 14.98
N GLU A 286 8.82 1.69 14.29
CA GLU A 286 9.16 0.99 13.06
C GLU A 286 9.35 2.02 11.93
N PRO A 287 10.49 2.02 11.24
CA PRO A 287 10.71 2.98 10.16
C PRO A 287 9.80 2.65 8.97
N ASP A 288 9.15 3.67 8.40
CA ASP A 288 8.25 3.51 7.25
C ASP A 288 8.98 2.99 6.00
N CYS A 289 10.25 3.31 5.85
CA CYS A 289 11.10 2.69 4.84
C CYS A 289 11.96 1.64 5.52
N PRO A 290 12.22 0.47 4.90
CA PRO A 290 13.43 -0.25 5.26
C PRO A 290 14.56 0.76 5.09
N VAL A 291 15.19 1.17 6.20
CA VAL A 291 16.49 1.82 6.11
C VAL A 291 17.32 0.87 5.29
N ALA A 292 17.81 1.33 4.14
CA ALA A 292 18.84 0.57 3.43
C ALA A 292 19.83 0.15 4.51
N PRO A 293 20.15 -1.17 4.62
CA PRO A 293 21.14 -1.63 5.58
C PRO A 293 22.29 -0.64 5.48
N PRO A 294 22.72 -0.03 6.61
CA PRO A 294 23.73 1.02 6.58
C PRO A 294 24.80 0.55 5.62
N ALA A 295 25.11 1.36 4.58
CA ALA A 295 25.98 0.90 3.52
C ALA A 295 27.17 0.18 4.15
N CYS A 296 27.40 -1.06 3.75
CA CYS A 296 28.57 -1.82 4.15
C CYS A 296 29.56 -1.78 2.99
N PRO A 297 30.23 -0.64 2.70
CA PRO A 297 31.30 -0.62 1.71
C PRO A 297 32.35 -1.69 1.95
N ALA A 298 32.46 -2.18 3.19
CA ALA A 298 33.36 -3.22 3.62
C ALA A 298 32.87 -4.66 3.35
N ASP A 299 31.63 -4.88 2.93
CA ASP A 299 31.13 -6.17 2.40
C ASP A 299 31.38 -6.16 0.88
N LEU A 300 32.56 -6.62 0.50
CA LEU A 300 33.08 -6.53 -0.85
C LEU A 300 32.62 -7.69 -1.74
N ASN A 301 32.15 -8.78 -1.14
CA ASN A 301 31.66 -9.95 -1.86
C ASN A 301 30.10 -10.03 -1.89
N GLY A 302 29.42 -9.19 -1.13
CA GLY A 302 27.96 -9.05 -1.07
C GLY A 302 27.26 -10.19 -0.33
N ASP A 303 27.94 -10.87 0.60
CA ASP A 303 27.40 -12.03 1.31
C ASP A 303 26.67 -11.68 2.62
N GLY A 304 26.63 -10.39 2.98
CA GLY A 304 25.97 -9.88 4.17
C GLY A 304 26.80 -9.98 5.44
N ALA A 305 28.08 -10.34 5.34
CA ALA A 305 29.05 -10.31 6.44
C ALA A 305 30.33 -9.62 6.01
N ILE A 306 31.00 -8.98 6.97
CA ILE A 306 32.33 -8.41 6.81
C ILE A 306 33.30 -9.35 7.53
N ASP A 307 33.99 -10.19 6.76
CA ASP A 307 34.83 -11.25 7.29
C ASP A 307 36.18 -11.42 6.56
N GLY A 308 36.79 -12.60 6.72
CA GLY A 308 38.08 -12.91 6.11
C GLY A 308 38.06 -12.85 4.57
N SER A 309 36.90 -12.99 3.94
CA SER A 309 36.70 -12.92 2.50
C SER A 309 36.85 -11.48 2.00
N ASP A 310 36.27 -10.51 2.71
CA ASP A 310 36.40 -9.08 2.38
C ASP A 310 37.80 -8.55 2.68
N LEU A 311 38.40 -9.02 3.79
CA LEU A 311 39.80 -8.74 4.05
C LEU A 311 40.71 -9.25 2.92
N ALA A 312 40.44 -10.43 2.38
CA ALA A 312 41.18 -10.96 1.25
C ALA A 312 40.98 -10.11 -0.02
N ALA A 313 39.80 -9.53 -0.21
CA ALA A 313 39.52 -8.60 -1.31
C ALA A 313 40.32 -7.29 -1.18
N VAL A 314 40.39 -6.67 0.01
CA VAL A 314 41.25 -5.49 0.28
C VAL A 314 42.72 -5.80 0.01
N LEU A 315 43.23 -6.94 0.49
CA LEU A 315 44.62 -7.33 0.27
C LEU A 315 44.92 -7.66 -1.20
N GLY A 316 43.94 -8.19 -1.94
CA GLY A 316 44.05 -8.48 -3.37
C GLY A 316 43.96 -7.24 -4.26
N GLY A 317 43.25 -6.20 -3.82
CA GLY A 317 43.05 -4.93 -4.52
C GLY A 317 44.07 -3.83 -4.17
N TRP A 318 45.10 -4.12 -3.37
CA TRP A 318 45.98 -3.10 -2.82
C TRP A 318 46.60 -2.17 -3.89
N GLY A 319 46.38 -0.87 -3.75
CA GLY A 319 46.83 0.16 -4.70
C GLY A 319 45.99 0.29 -5.97
N THR A 320 44.82 -0.34 -6.05
CA THR A 320 43.82 -0.14 -7.12
C THR A 320 42.52 0.43 -6.54
N ASP A 321 41.49 0.65 -7.34
CA ASP A 321 40.14 1.07 -6.92
C ASP A 321 39.21 -0.12 -6.60
N ALA A 322 39.70 -1.37 -6.67
CA ALA A 322 38.86 -2.56 -6.64
C ALA A 322 38.28 -2.91 -5.26
N ALA A 323 38.84 -2.37 -4.18
CA ALA A 323 38.38 -2.54 -2.80
C ALA A 323 38.43 -1.20 -2.03
N ASP A 324 38.16 -0.11 -2.75
CA ASP A 324 38.05 1.25 -2.20
C ASP A 324 36.72 1.40 -1.43
N THR A 325 36.79 1.18 -0.12
CA THR A 325 35.66 1.21 0.80
C THR A 325 35.31 2.61 1.27
N ASN A 326 36.23 3.58 1.13
CA ASN A 326 36.06 4.94 1.62
C ASN A 326 35.78 5.97 0.48
N GLY A 327 35.93 5.54 -0.77
CA GLY A 327 35.66 6.30 -1.99
C GLY A 327 36.74 7.32 -2.37
N ASP A 328 37.98 7.16 -1.91
CA ASP A 328 39.09 8.10 -2.18
C ASP A 328 39.84 7.82 -3.50
N GLY A 329 39.49 6.74 -4.18
CA GLY A 329 40.04 6.31 -5.46
C GLY A 329 41.22 5.34 -5.37
N THR A 330 41.57 4.84 -4.18
CA THR A 330 42.58 3.79 -4.01
C THR A 330 42.29 2.87 -2.83
N THR A 331 42.78 1.63 -2.88
CA THR A 331 42.70 0.65 -1.78
C THR A 331 43.98 0.73 -0.97
N ASP A 332 43.91 1.25 0.24
CA ASP A 332 45.06 1.37 1.13
C ASP A 332 44.78 1.03 2.61
N GLY A 333 45.64 1.51 3.50
CA GLY A 333 45.51 1.27 4.94
C GLY A 333 44.22 1.83 5.55
N SER A 334 43.60 2.82 4.89
CA SER A 334 42.34 3.42 5.29
C SER A 334 41.17 2.46 5.03
N ASP A 335 41.16 1.77 3.89
CA ASP A 335 40.14 0.76 3.56
C ASP A 335 40.26 -0.48 4.43
N LEU A 336 41.49 -0.91 4.68
CA LEU A 336 41.76 -1.97 5.64
C LEU A 336 41.21 -1.61 7.03
N ALA A 337 41.34 -0.35 7.46
CA ALA A 337 40.77 0.10 8.72
C ALA A 337 39.24 0.07 8.70
N THR A 338 38.61 0.43 7.58
CA THR A 338 37.15 0.32 7.39
C THR A 338 36.68 -1.12 7.61
N VAL A 339 37.27 -2.10 6.89
CA VAL A 339 36.92 -3.54 7.02
C VAL A 339 37.13 -4.06 8.44
N LEU A 340 38.27 -3.75 9.07
CA LEU A 340 38.56 -4.21 10.43
C LEU A 340 37.65 -3.56 11.49
N SER A 341 37.22 -2.32 11.27
CA SER A 341 36.32 -1.60 12.19
C SER A 341 34.88 -2.09 12.12
N ALA A 342 34.48 -2.67 10.99
CA ALA A 342 33.11 -3.09 10.69
C ALA A 342 32.94 -4.63 10.74
N TRP A 343 33.92 -5.36 11.28
CA TRP A 343 33.93 -6.82 11.31
C TRP A 343 32.67 -7.42 11.96
N GLY A 344 31.98 -8.32 11.26
CA GLY A 344 30.73 -8.92 11.73
C GLY A 344 29.60 -8.90 10.69
N LEU A 345 28.37 -9.13 11.13
CA LEU A 345 27.21 -9.09 10.24
C LEU A 345 26.92 -7.65 9.78
N CYS A 346 26.65 -7.50 8.49
CA CYS A 346 26.10 -6.29 7.92
C CYS A 346 24.57 -6.32 8.09
N VAL A 347 24.03 -5.57 9.07
CA VAL A 347 22.58 -5.45 9.34
C VAL A 347 22.16 -4.00 9.48
#